data_AF-A0A974C6K4-F1
#
_entry.id   AF-A0A974C6K4-F1
#
_cell.length_a   1.000
_cell.length_b   1.000
_cell.length_c   1.000
_cell.angle_alpha   90.00
_cell.angle_beta   90.00
_cell.angle_gamma   90.00
#
_symmetry.space_group_name_H-M   'P 1'
#
loop_
_entity.id
_entity.type
_entity.pdbx_description
1 polymer ?
#
loop_
_entity_poly.entity_id
_entity_poly.type
_entity_poly.pdbx_seq_one_letter_code
_entity_poly.pdbx_strand_id
1 'polypeptide(L)'
;MRPTKSVKGRRDPRIYNIQFYANCGTRNIVYLITCICGLQYVGKTTRPFRKRLSEHLGCVARRDCSSAVAKHLIECHNSALCVHAQIIDRVVSGVRKGDLDLPLLRKEAMWIYRLGTVSPNGLNREWELNCFIDH
;
A
#
# COMPACT_ATOMS: atom_id res chain seq x y z
N MET A 1 19.12 -7.49 17.72
CA MET A 1 17.82 -8.00 17.24
C MET A 1 17.21 -6.95 16.30
N ARG A 2 16.96 -7.25 15.01
CA ARG A 2 16.32 -6.27 14.11
C ARG A 2 14.84 -6.18 14.52
N PRO A 3 14.28 -4.98 14.81
CA PRO A 3 12.88 -4.88 15.19
C PRO A 3 12.03 -5.42 14.04
N THR A 4 11.32 -6.51 14.32
CA THR A 4 10.35 -7.10 13.40
C THR A 4 9.16 -6.15 13.37
N LYS A 5 8.91 -5.50 12.23
CA LYS A 5 7.70 -4.71 12.08
C LYS A 5 6.53 -5.68 11.89
N SER A 6 5.36 -5.38 12.44
CA SER A 6 4.17 -6.22 12.32
C SER A 6 3.00 -5.42 11.75
N VAL A 7 2.18 -6.05 10.93
CA VAL A 7 0.97 -5.44 10.37
C VAL A 7 -0.26 -6.31 10.62
N LYS A 8 -1.42 -5.68 10.74
CA LYS A 8 -2.71 -6.36 10.85
C LYS A 8 -3.76 -5.62 10.03
N GLY A 9 -4.78 -6.33 9.58
CA GLY A 9 -5.94 -5.73 8.92
C GLY A 9 -6.81 -4.99 9.94
N ARG A 10 -7.66 -4.07 9.47
CA ARG A 10 -8.61 -3.34 10.33
C ARG A 10 -9.59 -4.28 11.06
N ARG A 11 -10.07 -5.30 10.35
CA ARG A 11 -11.07 -6.28 10.84
C ARG A 11 -10.52 -7.70 11.00
N ASP A 12 -9.27 -7.92 10.58
CA ASP A 12 -8.61 -9.23 10.71
C ASP A 12 -7.68 -9.20 11.94
N PRO A 13 -7.90 -10.06 12.96
CA PRO A 13 -7.01 -10.15 14.12
C PRO A 13 -5.63 -10.72 13.79
N ARG A 14 -5.44 -11.30 12.59
CA ARG A 14 -4.17 -11.92 12.20
C ARG A 14 -3.06 -10.88 12.10
N ILE A 15 -1.94 -11.21 12.75
CA ILE A 15 -0.73 -10.39 12.74
C ILE A 15 0.27 -11.00 11.76
N TYR A 16 0.80 -10.18 10.88
CA TYR A 16 1.84 -10.54 9.91
C TYR A 16 3.17 -9.90 10.27
N ASN A 17 4.18 -10.72 10.47
CA ASN A 17 5.53 -10.27 10.80
C ASN A 17 6.34 -9.97 9.53
N ILE A 18 6.87 -8.76 9.44
CA ILE A 18 7.69 -8.29 8.33
C ILE A 18 9.16 -8.56 8.66
N GLN A 19 9.70 -9.61 8.05
CA GLN A 19 11.03 -10.14 8.34
C GLN A 19 12.10 -9.68 7.33
N PHE A 20 12.10 -8.40 6.96
CA PHE A 20 13.16 -7.83 6.13
C PHE A 20 13.39 -6.35 6.45
N TYR A 21 14.60 -5.89 6.18
CA TYR A 21 14.91 -4.46 6.25
C TYR A 21 14.49 -3.78 4.95
N ALA A 22 13.78 -2.66 5.10
CA ALA A 22 13.45 -1.74 4.03
C ALA A 22 13.32 -0.33 4.60
N ASN A 23 13.62 0.65 3.75
CA ASN A 23 13.52 2.07 4.05
C ASN A 23 12.85 2.81 2.87
N CYS A 24 12.68 4.12 3.00
CA CYS A 24 12.00 4.92 1.98
C CYS A 24 12.72 4.95 0.62
N GLY A 25 13.97 4.51 0.53
CA GLY A 25 14.72 4.33 -0.72
C GLY A 25 14.48 2.98 -1.42
N THR A 26 13.86 2.02 -0.74
CA THR A 26 13.64 0.66 -1.28
C THR A 26 12.67 0.69 -2.45
N ARG A 27 12.97 -0.12 -3.48
CA ARG A 27 12.22 -0.27 -4.74
C ARG A 27 11.59 -1.66 -4.83
N ASN A 28 10.67 -1.85 -5.77
CA ASN A 28 9.99 -3.13 -6.03
C ASN A 28 9.31 -3.67 -4.76
N ILE A 29 8.43 -2.85 -4.20
CA ILE A 29 7.79 -3.10 -2.90
C ILE A 29 6.28 -3.12 -2.99
N VAL A 30 5.67 -3.71 -1.97
CA VAL A 30 4.28 -3.49 -1.57
C VAL A 30 4.29 -2.73 -0.25
N TYR A 31 3.46 -1.71 -0.13
CA TYR A 31 3.33 -0.87 1.05
C TYR A 31 1.89 -0.80 1.53
N LEU A 32 1.74 -0.47 2.81
CA LEU A 32 0.49 -0.23 3.50
C LEU A 32 0.46 1.21 4.01
N ILE A 33 -0.62 1.92 3.70
CA ILE A 33 -0.95 3.21 4.29
C ILE A 33 -2.15 2.99 5.21
N THR A 34 -2.05 3.45 6.46
CA THR A 34 -3.10 3.34 7.48
C THR A 34 -3.46 4.74 7.96
N CYS A 35 -4.73 5.12 7.82
CA CYS A 35 -5.24 6.36 8.39
C CYS A 35 -5.54 6.20 9.88
N ILE A 36 -5.54 7.30 10.65
CA ILE A 36 -5.94 7.32 12.06
C ILE A 36 -7.37 6.79 12.30
N CYS A 37 -8.27 6.86 11.29
CA CYS A 37 -9.61 6.27 11.37
C CYS A 37 -9.62 4.74 11.25
N GLY A 38 -8.46 4.14 11.00
CA GLY A 38 -8.25 2.70 10.87
C GLY A 38 -8.43 2.16 9.44
N LEU A 39 -8.90 2.97 8.48
CA LEU A 39 -8.96 2.54 7.08
C LEU A 39 -7.56 2.42 6.48
N GLN A 40 -7.40 1.42 5.62
CA GLN A 40 -6.11 0.98 5.10
C GLN A 40 -6.12 0.95 3.57
N TYR A 41 -4.98 1.28 2.97
CA TYR A 41 -4.70 1.18 1.53
C TYR A 41 -3.44 0.35 1.32
N VAL A 42 -3.50 -0.62 0.41
CA VAL A 42 -2.34 -1.36 -0.07
C VAL A 42 -2.00 -0.86 -1.47
N GLY A 43 -0.72 -0.65 -1.73
CA GLY A 43 -0.23 -0.30 -3.07
C GLY A 43 1.13 -0.91 -3.36
N LYS A 44 1.47 -1.07 -4.64
CA LYS A 44 2.81 -1.43 -5.10
C LYS A 44 3.58 -0.26 -5.68
N THR A 45 4.91 -0.41 -5.76
CA THR A 45 5.73 0.43 -6.63
C THR A 45 7.04 -0.23 -7.03
N THR A 46 7.44 -0.05 -8.28
CA THR A 46 8.80 -0.37 -8.79
C THR A 46 9.80 0.76 -8.53
N ARG A 47 9.32 1.95 -8.14
CA ARG A 47 10.12 3.14 -7.85
C ARG A 47 10.47 3.20 -6.36
N PRO A 48 11.37 4.10 -5.92
CA PRO A 48 11.64 4.28 -4.49
C PRO A 48 10.36 4.66 -3.72
N PHE A 49 10.12 4.02 -2.59
CA PHE A 49 8.91 4.24 -1.77
C PHE A 49 8.61 5.72 -1.49
N ARG A 50 9.66 6.50 -1.16
CA ARG A 50 9.53 7.95 -0.90
C ARG A 50 8.86 8.70 -2.05
N LYS A 51 9.17 8.35 -3.30
CA LYS A 51 8.58 9.02 -4.48
C LYS A 51 7.08 8.74 -4.53
N ARG A 52 6.69 7.47 -4.35
CA ARG A 52 5.29 7.08 -4.40
C ARG A 52 4.49 7.69 -3.24
N LEU A 53 5.06 7.72 -2.04
CA LEU A 53 4.41 8.36 -0.89
C LEU A 53 4.24 9.87 -1.12
N SER A 54 5.27 10.57 -1.61
CA SER A 54 5.18 12.00 -1.95
C SER A 54 4.12 12.31 -3.00
N GLU A 55 3.88 11.42 -3.97
CA GLU A 55 2.79 11.58 -4.94
C GLU A 55 1.42 11.56 -4.27
N HIS A 56 1.17 10.59 -3.38
CA HIS A 56 -0.09 10.53 -2.61
C HIS A 56 -0.31 11.79 -1.79
N LEU A 57 0.72 12.25 -1.05
CA LEU A 57 0.63 13.46 -0.23
C LEU A 57 0.51 14.74 -1.09
N GLY A 58 1.15 14.76 -2.26
CA GLY A 58 1.04 15.84 -3.24
C GLY A 58 -0.38 15.95 -3.82
N CYS A 59 -1.08 14.84 -4.03
CA CYS A 59 -2.49 14.85 -4.43
C CYS A 59 -3.35 15.51 -3.33
N VAL A 60 -3.10 15.25 -2.04
CA VAL A 60 -3.81 15.93 -0.94
C VAL A 60 -3.59 17.44 -0.99
N ALA A 61 -2.33 17.88 -1.13
CA ALA A 61 -1.99 19.30 -1.19
C ALA A 61 -2.65 20.02 -2.37
N ARG A 62 -2.79 19.33 -3.51
CA ARG A 62 -3.48 19.85 -4.71
C ARG A 62 -5.00 19.66 -4.69
N ARG A 63 -5.58 19.06 -3.64
CA ARG A 63 -6.98 18.64 -3.57
C ARG A 63 -7.41 17.75 -4.76
N ASP A 64 -6.50 16.90 -5.20
CA ASP A 64 -6.70 15.95 -6.29
C ASP A 64 -7.15 14.57 -5.75
N CYS A 65 -8.36 14.15 -6.13
CA CYS A 65 -8.99 12.90 -5.70
C CYS A 65 -8.63 11.67 -6.58
N SER A 66 -7.63 11.80 -7.47
CA SER A 66 -7.13 10.69 -8.30
C SER A 66 -6.61 9.52 -7.46
N SER A 67 -5.95 9.81 -6.33
CA SER A 67 -5.55 8.80 -5.36
C SER A 67 -6.67 8.50 -4.37
N ALA A 68 -6.94 7.22 -4.10
CA ALA A 68 -7.90 6.82 -3.07
C ALA A 68 -7.52 7.32 -1.66
N VAL A 69 -6.23 7.28 -1.30
CA VAL A 69 -5.71 7.87 -0.06
C VAL A 69 -5.96 9.37 -0.02
N ALA A 70 -5.65 10.09 -1.11
CA ALA A 70 -5.84 11.53 -1.14
C ALA A 70 -7.32 11.92 -1.04
N LYS A 71 -8.17 11.27 -1.83
CA LYS A 71 -9.63 11.44 -1.81
C LYS A 71 -10.17 11.29 -0.38
N HIS A 72 -9.80 10.22 0.31
CA HIS A 72 -10.22 9.99 1.69
C HIS A 72 -9.76 11.08 2.65
N LEU A 73 -8.51 11.53 2.58
CA LEU A 73 -8.01 12.58 3.47
C LEU A 73 -8.68 13.94 3.19
N ILE A 74 -8.98 14.24 1.92
CA ILE A 74 -9.69 15.46 1.53
C ILE A 74 -11.12 15.42 2.06
N GLU A 75 -11.85 14.33 1.84
CA GLU A 75 -13.29 14.22 2.14
C GLU A 75 -13.56 13.99 3.63
N CYS A 76 -12.74 13.19 4.32
CA CYS A 76 -13.02 12.76 5.69
C CYS A 76 -12.16 13.45 6.75
N HIS A 77 -11.06 14.08 6.36
CA HIS A 77 -10.06 14.62 7.29
C HIS A 77 -9.63 16.05 6.95
N ASN A 78 -10.38 16.79 6.14
CA ASN A 78 -10.09 18.18 5.76
C ASN A 78 -8.63 18.36 5.29
N SER A 79 -8.15 17.41 4.48
CA SER A 79 -6.76 17.35 3.96
C SER A 79 -5.66 17.16 5.01
N ALA A 80 -5.98 16.81 6.26
CA ALA A 80 -4.97 16.48 7.26
C ALA A 80 -4.18 15.23 6.85
N LEU A 81 -2.85 15.28 6.96
CA LEU A 81 -1.96 14.15 6.63
C LEU A 81 -1.85 13.15 7.80
N CYS A 82 -3.00 12.65 8.26
CA CYS A 82 -3.14 11.76 9.40
C CYS A 82 -2.98 10.27 9.02
N VAL A 83 -1.84 9.93 8.38
CA VAL A 83 -1.55 8.57 7.91
C VAL A 83 -0.19 8.07 8.38
N HIS A 84 -0.11 6.77 8.64
CA HIS A 84 1.14 6.03 8.81
C HIS A 84 1.39 5.15 7.58
N ALA A 85 2.63 5.11 7.09
CA ALA A 85 2.98 4.33 5.91
C ALA A 85 4.16 3.40 6.20
N GLN A 86 4.03 2.15 5.76
CA GLN A 86 5.04 1.12 5.99
C GLN A 86 5.18 0.16 4.80
N ILE A 87 6.39 -0.35 4.60
CA ILE A 87 6.69 -1.35 3.58
C ILE A 87 6.39 -2.73 4.18
N ILE A 88 5.59 -3.54 3.49
CA ILE A 88 5.08 -4.83 3.99
C ILE A 88 5.54 -6.03 3.17
N ASP A 89 5.96 -5.82 1.92
CA ASP A 89 6.52 -6.88 1.09
C ASP A 89 7.47 -6.30 0.05
N ARG A 90 8.28 -7.17 -0.57
CA ARG A 90 9.17 -6.81 -1.67
C ARG A 90 9.35 -7.95 -2.65
N VAL A 91 9.68 -7.59 -3.88
CA VAL A 91 10.17 -8.52 -4.90
C VAL A 91 11.67 -8.30 -5.03
N VAL A 92 12.44 -9.34 -4.74
CA VAL A 92 13.88 -9.35 -4.95
C VAL A 92 14.14 -9.93 -6.34
N SER A 93 14.67 -9.12 -7.25
CA SER A 93 15.06 -9.60 -8.57
C SER A 93 16.31 -10.49 -8.46
N GLY A 94 16.28 -11.66 -9.09
CA GLY A 94 17.50 -12.44 -9.33
C GLY A 94 18.40 -11.81 -10.39
N VAL A 95 19.48 -12.50 -10.74
CA VAL A 95 20.50 -12.06 -11.72
C VAL A 95 19.90 -11.74 -13.10
N ARG A 96 18.77 -12.38 -13.46
CA ARG A 96 18.02 -12.07 -14.69
C ARG A 96 16.91 -11.09 -14.37
N LYS A 97 17.00 -9.90 -14.97
CA LYS A 97 16.05 -8.79 -14.84
C LYS A 97 14.76 -9.11 -15.62
N GLY A 98 13.94 -10.00 -15.06
CA GLY A 98 12.60 -10.30 -15.60
C GLY A 98 11.59 -9.20 -15.30
N ASP A 99 10.38 -9.33 -15.82
CA ASP A 99 9.26 -8.45 -15.49
C ASP A 99 8.92 -8.58 -13.99
N LEU A 100 9.11 -7.47 -13.26
CA LEU A 100 8.84 -7.39 -11.82
C LEU A 100 7.41 -6.94 -11.53
N ASP A 101 6.67 -6.47 -12.54
CA ASP A 101 5.35 -5.92 -12.33
C ASP A 101 4.35 -7.02 -12.02
N LEU A 102 4.36 -8.14 -12.76
CA LEU A 102 3.46 -9.27 -12.49
C LEU A 102 3.65 -9.88 -11.07
N PRO A 103 4.87 -10.15 -10.58
CA PRO A 103 5.08 -10.56 -9.20
C PRO A 103 4.61 -9.52 -8.17
N LEU A 104 4.81 -8.23 -8.43
CA LEU A 104 4.34 -7.16 -7.54
C LEU A 104 2.82 -7.06 -7.52
N LEU A 105 2.18 -7.15 -8.69
CA LEU A 105 0.73 -7.20 -8.86
C LEU A 105 0.14 -8.33 -8.02
N ARG A 106 0.66 -9.55 -8.14
CA ARG A 106 0.19 -10.71 -7.36
C ARG A 106 0.33 -10.49 -5.85
N LYS A 107 1.46 -9.92 -5.40
CA LYS A 107 1.67 -9.61 -3.98
C LYS A 107 0.71 -8.52 -3.50
N GLU A 108 0.49 -7.47 -4.28
CA GLU A 108 -0.45 -6.39 -3.98
C GLU A 108 -1.87 -6.95 -3.79
N ALA A 109 -2.39 -7.73 -4.74
CA ALA A 109 -3.70 -8.36 -4.63
C ALA A 109 -3.82 -9.27 -3.40
N MET A 110 -2.80 -10.11 -3.14
CA MET A 110 -2.76 -10.96 -1.96
C MET A 110 -2.85 -10.15 -0.67
N TRP A 111 -2.14 -9.01 -0.58
CA TRP A 111 -2.18 -8.15 0.61
C TRP A 111 -3.49 -7.37 0.73
N ILE A 112 -4.08 -6.93 -0.37
CA ILE A 112 -5.42 -6.32 -0.38
C ILE A 112 -6.45 -7.29 0.20
N TYR A 113 -6.43 -8.54 -0.25
CA TYR A 113 -7.30 -9.60 0.25
C TYR A 113 -7.05 -9.89 1.73
N ARG A 114 -5.79 -10.15 2.12
CA ARG A 114 -5.43 -10.50 3.51
C ARG A 114 -5.75 -9.40 4.52
N LEU A 115 -5.54 -8.15 4.16
CA LEU A 115 -5.76 -7.01 5.07
C LEU A 115 -7.18 -6.44 4.96
N GLY A 116 -7.98 -6.92 3.99
CA GLY A 116 -9.36 -6.49 3.77
C GLY A 116 -9.46 -5.00 3.44
N THR A 117 -8.60 -4.50 2.55
CA THR A 117 -8.47 -3.05 2.29
C THR A 117 -9.38 -2.53 1.19
N VAL A 118 -10.30 -3.34 0.66
CA VAL A 118 -11.28 -2.91 -0.35
C VAL A 118 -12.39 -2.07 0.31
N SER A 119 -12.78 -0.98 -0.36
CA SER A 119 -13.94 -0.16 0.01
C SER A 119 -15.21 -1.02 0.16
N PRO A 120 -16.09 -0.76 1.15
CA PRO A 120 -16.09 0.38 2.07
C PRO A 120 -15.23 0.18 3.33
N ASN A 121 -14.56 -0.98 3.47
CA ASN A 121 -13.88 -1.34 4.72
C ASN A 121 -12.38 -1.03 4.72
N GLY A 122 -11.85 -0.66 3.56
CA GLY A 122 -10.58 0.04 3.37
C GLY A 122 -10.67 1.05 2.24
N LEU A 123 -9.52 1.41 1.68
CA LEU A 123 -9.37 2.48 0.70
C LEU A 123 -9.13 2.00 -0.73
N ASN A 124 -8.73 0.74 -0.95
CA ASN A 124 -8.59 0.19 -2.30
C ASN A 124 -9.95 0.14 -2.99
N ARG A 125 -9.99 0.47 -4.28
CA ARG A 125 -11.21 0.43 -5.08
C ARG A 125 -11.37 -0.96 -5.69
N GLU A 126 -12.60 -1.46 -5.81
CA GLU A 126 -12.86 -2.81 -6.35
C GLU A 126 -12.23 -3.02 -7.73
N TRP A 127 -12.35 -2.04 -8.62
CA TRP A 127 -11.79 -2.11 -9.96
C TRP A 127 -10.25 -2.10 -10.01
N GLU A 128 -9.55 -1.72 -8.95
CA GLU A 128 -8.08 -1.85 -8.86
C GLU A 128 -7.64 -3.32 -8.84
N LEU A 129 -8.58 -4.26 -8.64
CA LEU A 129 -8.37 -5.71 -8.66
C LEU A 129 -8.80 -6.38 -9.96
N ASN A 130 -9.37 -5.66 -10.94
CA ASN A 130 -9.90 -6.27 -12.16
C ASN A 130 -8.84 -7.00 -12.99
N CYS A 131 -7.57 -6.57 -12.90
CA CYS A 131 -6.44 -7.25 -13.54
C CYS A 131 -6.15 -8.67 -13.02
N PHE A 132 -6.93 -9.17 -12.05
CA PHE A 132 -6.89 -10.55 -11.55
C PHE A 132 -8.20 -11.33 -11.73
N ILE A 133 -9.22 -10.72 -12.34
CA ILE A 133 -10.58 -11.30 -12.45
C ILE A 133 -10.89 -11.80 -13.87
N ASP A 134 -10.14 -11.37 -14.88
CA ASP A 134 -10.38 -11.81 -16.27
C ASP A 134 -9.69 -13.15 -16.57
N HIS A 135 -10.52 -14.16 -16.89
CA HIS A 135 -10.16 -15.47 -17.43
C HIS A 135 -10.36 -15.51 -18.95
#